data_AF-A0A8J8JWV8-F1
#
_entry.id   AF-A0A8J8JWV8-F1
#
_cell.length_a   1.000
_cell.length_b   1.000
_cell.length_c   1.000
_cell.angle_alpha   90.00
_cell.angle_beta   90.00
_cell.angle_gamma   90.00
#
_symmetry.space_group_name_H-M   'P 1'
#
loop_
_entity.id
_entity.type
_entity.pdbx_description
1 polymer ?
#
loop_
_entity_poly.entity_id
_entity_poly.type
_entity_poly.pdbx_seq_one_letter_code
_entity_poly.pdbx_strand_id
1 'polypeptide(L)'
;MPQCYQSIIVHAPIEKVWETLKNFHDMSWASQVITQCDAVGEFSATEVGAKRVLNGVFHETLLECNNDEYRVRYSIDNGPSPVSDDEVKNYIGQIQLKPVTLSGDTFVEWGSTWESTSEGAREFCHQIYVALLNALAEQA
;
A
#
# COMPACT_ATOMS: atom_id res chain seq x y z
N MET A 1 -0.13 -19.87 3.07
CA MET A 1 -0.43 -18.45 2.81
C MET A 1 0.88 -17.71 2.85
N PRO A 2 1.49 -17.42 1.69
CA PRO A 2 2.69 -16.60 1.65
C PRO A 2 2.40 -15.18 2.16
N GLN A 3 3.44 -14.49 2.59
CA GLN A 3 3.36 -13.12 3.08
C GLN A 3 4.62 -12.33 2.73
N CYS A 4 4.48 -11.01 2.65
CA CYS A 4 5.58 -10.06 2.56
C CYS A 4 5.42 -9.01 3.65
N TYR A 5 6.52 -8.54 4.22
CA TYR A 5 6.53 -7.51 5.25
C TYR A 5 7.79 -6.66 5.11
N GLN A 6 7.64 -5.34 5.04
CA GLN A 6 8.72 -4.36 5.05
C GLN A 6 8.35 -3.19 5.98
N SER A 7 9.35 -2.52 6.54
CA SER A 7 9.12 -1.34 7.38
C SER A 7 10.30 -0.37 7.33
N ILE A 8 10.01 0.89 7.65
CA ILE A 8 11.00 1.99 7.71
C ILE A 8 10.64 2.98 8.83
N ILE A 9 11.56 3.89 9.12
CA ILE A 9 11.29 5.13 9.84
C ILE A 9 11.20 6.28 8.85
N VAL A 10 10.14 7.07 8.95
CA VAL A 10 9.98 8.34 8.23
C VAL A 10 10.19 9.47 9.23
N HIS A 11 11.09 10.40 8.91
CA HIS A 11 11.48 11.52 9.78
C HIS A 11 10.45 12.65 9.77
N ALA A 12 9.20 12.32 10.10
CA ALA A 12 8.08 13.24 10.16
C ALA A 12 7.04 12.79 11.20
N PRO A 13 6.23 13.71 11.75
CA PRO A 13 5.09 13.37 12.61
C PRO A 13 4.06 12.50 11.89
N ILE A 14 3.40 11.62 12.64
CA ILE A 14 2.47 10.62 12.11
C ILE A 14 1.32 11.24 11.33
N GLU A 15 0.84 12.42 11.74
CA GLU A 15 -0.24 13.12 11.05
C GLU A 15 0.18 13.52 9.62
N LYS A 16 1.41 14.01 9.44
CA LYS A 16 1.93 14.37 8.10
C LYS A 16 2.04 13.14 7.20
N VAL A 17 2.57 12.04 7.74
CA VAL A 17 2.72 10.78 7.00
C VAL A 17 1.34 10.18 6.67
N TRP A 18 0.39 10.29 7.59
CA TRP A 18 -0.97 9.79 7.40
C TRP A 18 -1.76 10.54 6.35
N GLU A 19 -1.70 11.88 6.33
CA GLU A 19 -2.36 12.68 5.28
C GLU A 19 -1.91 12.26 3.87
N THR A 20 -0.65 11.83 3.74
CA THR A 20 -0.10 11.31 2.49
C THR A 20 -0.69 9.93 2.14
N LEU A 21 -0.72 9.00 3.08
CA LEU A 21 -1.06 7.60 2.82
C LEU A 21 -2.57 7.29 2.82
N LYS A 22 -3.38 8.06 3.56
CA LYS A 22 -4.81 7.79 3.68
C LYS A 22 -5.58 8.08 2.40
N ASN A 23 -5.03 8.92 1.51
CA ASN A 23 -5.64 9.23 0.23
C ASN A 23 -5.36 8.08 -0.75
N PHE A 24 -6.28 7.11 -0.81
CA PHE A 24 -6.11 5.92 -1.66
C PHE A 24 -5.98 6.25 -3.16
N HIS A 25 -6.47 7.40 -3.62
CA HIS A 25 -6.40 7.81 -5.02
C HIS A 25 -5.15 8.67 -5.33
N ASP A 26 -4.27 8.91 -4.36
CA ASP A 26 -3.04 9.67 -4.54
C ASP A 26 -1.80 8.81 -4.29
N MET A 27 -1.02 8.61 -5.34
CA MET A 27 0.28 7.94 -5.31
C MET A 27 1.40 8.87 -5.83
N SER A 28 1.15 10.17 -5.91
CA SER A 28 2.11 11.16 -6.44
C SER A 28 3.42 11.21 -5.63
N TRP A 29 3.35 10.86 -4.35
CA TRP A 29 4.50 10.73 -3.44
C TRP A 29 5.46 9.59 -3.83
N ALA A 30 5.03 8.65 -4.69
CA ALA A 30 5.82 7.52 -5.19
C ALA A 30 5.96 7.52 -6.72
N SER A 31 6.06 8.69 -7.34
CA SER A 31 6.12 8.85 -8.81
C SER A 31 7.22 8.05 -9.53
N GLN A 32 8.27 7.63 -8.83
CA GLN A 32 9.33 6.76 -9.33
C GLN A 32 8.91 5.28 -9.48
N VAL A 33 7.83 4.87 -8.82
CA VAL A 33 7.25 3.51 -8.88
C VAL A 33 5.87 3.54 -9.56
N ILE A 34 5.03 4.50 -9.20
CA ILE A 34 3.67 4.65 -9.69
C ILE A 34 3.59 5.89 -10.57
N THR A 35 3.59 5.68 -11.88
CA THR A 35 3.52 6.75 -12.88
C THR A 35 2.09 7.18 -13.17
N GLN A 36 1.10 6.34 -12.85
CA GLN A 36 -0.32 6.61 -13.10
C GLN A 36 -1.18 5.98 -12.00
N CYS A 37 -2.16 6.73 -11.50
CA CYS A 37 -3.13 6.29 -10.51
C CYS A 37 -4.51 6.84 -10.90
N ASP A 38 -5.35 5.97 -11.46
CA ASP A 38 -6.69 6.35 -11.91
C ASP A 38 -7.72 5.88 -10.88
N ALA A 39 -8.49 6.83 -10.32
CA ALA A 39 -9.65 6.50 -9.51
C ALA A 39 -10.75 5.87 -10.37
N VAL A 40 -11.45 4.86 -9.84
CA VAL A 40 -12.52 4.16 -10.54
C VAL A 40 -13.81 4.22 -9.72
N GLY A 41 -14.89 4.68 -10.36
CA GLY A 41 -16.20 4.83 -9.74
C GLY A 41 -16.36 6.14 -8.97
N GLU A 42 -17.36 6.17 -8.09
CA GLU A 42 -17.83 7.41 -7.41
C GLU A 42 -17.37 7.52 -5.95
N PHE A 43 -16.79 6.45 -5.40
CA PHE A 43 -16.34 6.41 -4.00
C PHE A 43 -15.18 7.39 -3.78
N SER A 44 -15.19 8.09 -2.65
CA SER A 44 -14.07 8.98 -2.29
C SER A 44 -12.83 8.17 -1.89
N ALA A 45 -11.65 8.79 -1.94
CA ALA A 45 -10.38 8.11 -1.70
C ALA A 45 -10.19 7.51 -0.29
N THR A 46 -11.06 7.83 0.67
CA THR A 46 -11.03 7.29 2.04
C THR A 46 -12.24 6.40 2.34
N GLU A 47 -13.11 6.17 1.36
CA GLU A 47 -14.35 5.42 1.54
C GLU A 47 -14.14 3.95 1.18
N VAL A 48 -14.49 3.04 2.10
CA VAL A 48 -14.38 1.59 1.85
C VAL A 48 -15.17 1.22 0.60
N GLY A 49 -14.53 0.50 -0.32
CA GLY A 49 -15.05 0.20 -1.65
C GLY A 49 -14.49 1.10 -2.76
N ALA A 50 -13.74 2.16 -2.43
CA ALA A 50 -12.98 2.95 -3.40
C ALA A 50 -12.03 2.07 -4.20
N LYS A 51 -11.87 2.39 -5.49
CA LYS A 51 -11.09 1.57 -6.42
C LYS A 51 -10.11 2.42 -7.19
N ARG A 52 -8.96 1.83 -7.52
CA ARG A 52 -7.95 2.46 -8.37
C ARG A 52 -7.33 1.49 -9.35
N VAL A 53 -6.79 2.05 -10.42
CA VAL A 53 -5.88 1.34 -11.33
C VAL A 53 -4.51 2.00 -11.27
N LEU A 54 -3.49 1.25 -10.84
CA LEU A 54 -2.11 1.72 -10.81
C LEU A 54 -1.37 1.24 -12.05
N ASN A 55 -0.66 2.16 -12.71
CA ASN A 55 0.12 1.92 -13.92
C ASN A 55 -0.65 1.16 -15.03
N GLY A 56 -1.98 1.27 -15.04
CA GLY A 56 -2.87 0.56 -15.98
C GLY A 56 -3.00 -0.95 -15.77
N VAL A 57 -2.37 -1.54 -14.73
CA VAL A 57 -2.26 -3.00 -14.59
C VAL A 57 -2.65 -3.54 -13.21
N PHE A 58 -2.54 -2.76 -12.13
CA PHE A 58 -2.97 -3.19 -10.80
C PHE A 58 -4.34 -2.61 -10.50
N HIS A 59 -5.35 -3.47 -10.43
CA HIS A 59 -6.69 -3.12 -10.02
C HIS A 59 -6.84 -3.39 -8.53
N GLU A 60 -7.08 -2.34 -7.75
CA GLU A 60 -7.15 -2.45 -6.29
C GLU A 60 -8.47 -1.89 -5.75
N THR A 61 -8.96 -2.49 -4.66
CA THR A 61 -10.12 -2.03 -3.91
C THR A 61 -9.72 -1.74 -2.46
N LEU A 62 -10.12 -0.57 -1.94
CA LEU A 62 -9.95 -0.17 -0.56
C LEU A 62 -10.89 -0.97 0.35
N LEU A 63 -10.32 -1.63 1.36
CA LEU A 63 -11.05 -2.47 2.33
C LEU A 63 -11.17 -1.80 3.70
N GLU A 64 -10.20 -0.95 4.06
CA GLU A 64 -10.19 -0.21 5.32
C GLU A 64 -9.39 1.08 5.15
N CYS A 65 -9.91 2.19 5.68
CA CYS A 65 -9.16 3.42 5.93
C CYS A 65 -9.53 3.90 7.34
N ASN A 66 -8.66 3.59 8.30
CA ASN A 66 -8.91 3.79 9.72
C ASN A 66 -8.01 4.91 10.27
N ASN A 67 -8.63 6.04 10.59
CA ASN A 67 -7.92 7.22 11.11
C ASN A 67 -7.47 7.04 12.57
N ASP A 68 -8.21 6.29 13.38
CA ASP A 68 -7.89 6.10 14.81
C ASP A 68 -6.67 5.20 14.98
N GLU A 69 -6.55 4.20 14.10
CA GLU A 69 -5.44 3.26 14.10
C GLU A 69 -4.37 3.61 13.07
N TYR A 70 -4.52 4.64 12.23
CA TYR A 70 -3.57 4.97 11.15
C TYR A 70 -3.27 3.77 10.23
N ARG A 71 -4.33 3.14 9.72
CA ARG A 71 -4.23 1.91 8.90
C ARG A 71 -5.02 2.02 7.61
N VAL A 72 -4.39 1.59 6.52
CA VAL A 72 -5.04 1.32 5.23
C VAL A 72 -4.95 -0.17 4.93
N ARG A 73 -6.06 -0.78 4.48
CA ARG A 73 -6.06 -2.12 3.90
C ARG A 73 -6.73 -2.11 2.54
N TYR A 74 -6.20 -2.90 1.63
CA TYR A 74 -6.70 -2.99 0.26
C TYR A 74 -6.53 -4.40 -0.30
N SER A 75 -7.31 -4.75 -1.32
CA SER A 75 -7.11 -5.94 -2.14
C SER A 75 -6.43 -5.59 -3.46
N ILE A 76 -5.66 -6.54 -4.00
CA ILE A 76 -5.35 -6.57 -5.43
C ILE A 76 -6.38 -7.51 -6.05
N ASP A 77 -7.30 -6.95 -6.83
CA ASP A 77 -8.38 -7.70 -7.48
C ASP A 77 -7.90 -8.34 -8.79
N ASN A 78 -6.97 -7.67 -9.48
CA ASN A 78 -6.28 -8.17 -10.65
C ASN A 78 -4.92 -7.45 -10.82
N GLY A 79 -3.94 -8.15 -11.37
CA GLY A 79 -2.57 -7.64 -11.55
C GLY A 79 -1.79 -8.40 -12.63
N PRO A 80 -0.58 -7.95 -12.97
CA PRO A 80 0.34 -8.74 -13.78
C PRO A 80 0.88 -9.95 -12.99
N SER A 81 1.33 -11.00 -13.69
CA SER A 81 2.11 -12.06 -13.05
C SER A 81 3.33 -11.48 -12.33
N PRO A 82 3.67 -11.94 -11.11
CA PRO A 82 3.14 -13.13 -10.41
C PRO A 82 1.94 -12.87 -9.47
N VAL A 83 1.30 -11.70 -9.53
CA VAL A 83 0.15 -11.31 -8.68
C VAL A 83 -1.15 -11.23 -9.48
N SER A 84 -1.24 -11.96 -10.58
CA SER A 84 -2.47 -12.10 -11.34
C SER A 84 -3.54 -12.81 -10.52
N ASP A 85 -4.81 -12.59 -10.89
CA ASP A 85 -5.93 -13.25 -10.24
C ASP A 85 -5.85 -14.78 -10.36
N ASP A 86 -5.26 -15.34 -11.42
CA ASP A 86 -5.05 -16.77 -11.59
C ASP A 86 -3.97 -17.36 -10.65
N GLU A 87 -2.95 -16.59 -10.29
CA GLU A 87 -1.81 -17.05 -9.48
C GLU A 87 -1.97 -16.79 -7.99
N VAL A 88 -2.72 -15.74 -7.65
CA VAL A 88 -2.87 -15.23 -6.30
C VAL A 88 -4.34 -14.95 -6.00
N LYS A 89 -4.84 -15.53 -4.91
CA LYS A 89 -6.20 -15.30 -4.39
C LYS A 89 -6.16 -14.62 -3.03
N ASN A 90 -7.23 -13.89 -2.71
CA ASN A 90 -7.41 -13.24 -1.40
C ASN A 90 -6.20 -12.38 -0.98
N TYR A 91 -5.61 -11.65 -1.93
CA TYR A 91 -4.51 -10.73 -1.63
C TYR A 91 -5.02 -9.59 -0.76
N ILE A 92 -4.40 -9.41 0.40
CA ILE A 92 -4.65 -8.29 1.30
C ILE A 92 -3.33 -7.56 1.52
N GLY A 93 -3.26 -6.32 1.05
CA GLY A 93 -2.22 -5.36 1.44
C GLY A 93 -2.64 -4.56 2.66
N GLN A 94 -1.67 -4.22 3.51
CA GLN A 94 -1.87 -3.39 4.70
C GLN A 94 -0.70 -2.43 4.87
N ILE A 95 -1.03 -1.16 5.11
CA ILE A 95 -0.12 -0.12 5.57
C ILE A 95 -0.55 0.29 6.97
N GLN A 96 0.38 0.36 7.91
CA GLN A 96 0.12 0.69 9.29
C GLN A 96 1.18 1.67 9.80
N LEU A 97 0.76 2.76 10.42
CA LEU A 97 1.66 3.73 11.04
C LEU A 97 1.63 3.62 12.55
N LYS A 98 2.77 3.87 13.19
CA LYS A 98 2.91 3.99 14.64
C LYS A 98 3.82 5.16 14.97
N PRO A 99 3.50 5.99 15.97
CA PRO A 99 4.38 7.08 16.36
C PRO A 99 5.62 6.55 17.07
N VAL A 100 6.80 7.05 16.70
CA VAL A 100 8.02 6.87 17.48
C VAL A 100 8.09 7.99 18.50
N THR A 101 7.50 7.75 19.67
CA THR A 101 7.27 8.78 20.69
C THR A 101 8.54 9.41 21.26
N LEU A 102 9.70 8.74 21.13
CA LEU A 102 10.99 9.27 21.58
C LEU A 102 11.50 10.41 20.69
N SER A 103 11.35 10.29 19.37
CA SER A 103 11.90 11.25 18.40
C SER A 103 10.83 12.12 17.74
N GLY A 104 9.55 11.74 17.82
CA GLY A 104 8.47 12.36 17.05
C GLY A 104 8.40 11.89 15.59
N ASP A 105 9.19 10.89 15.21
CA ASP A 105 9.16 10.26 13.89
C ASP A 105 7.99 9.28 13.76
N THR A 106 7.84 8.70 12.57
CA THR A 106 6.82 7.69 12.28
C THR A 106 7.45 6.37 11.87
N PHE A 107 7.05 5.28 12.54
CA PHE A 107 7.30 3.93 12.07
C PHE A 107 6.21 3.54 11.06
N VAL A 108 6.63 3.12 9.88
CA VAL A 108 5.72 2.70 8.79
C VAL A 108 5.99 1.24 8.50
N GLU A 109 4.95 0.41 8.53
CA GLU A 109 5.00 -0.97 8.08
C GLU A 109 4.04 -1.21 6.92
N TRP A 110 4.53 -1.91 5.89
CA TRP A 110 3.75 -2.34 4.75
C TRP A 110 3.92 -3.86 4.60
N GLY A 111 2.81 -4.57 4.68
CA GLY A 111 2.80 -6.01 4.48
C GLY A 111 1.63 -6.46 3.64
N SER A 112 1.70 -7.72 3.21
CA SER A 112 0.60 -8.38 2.55
C SER A 112 0.58 -9.87 2.82
N THR A 113 -0.61 -10.44 2.69
CA THR A 113 -0.87 -11.89 2.79
C THR A 113 -1.74 -12.31 1.63
N TRP A 114 -1.53 -13.53 1.14
CA TRP A 114 -2.34 -14.08 0.05
C TRP A 114 -2.35 -15.61 0.04
N GLU A 115 -3.19 -16.17 -0.82
CA GLU A 115 -3.23 -17.58 -1.14
C GLU A 115 -2.59 -17.81 -2.50
N SER A 116 -1.61 -18.71 -2.57
CA SER A 116 -0.97 -19.13 -3.81
C SER A 116 -0.36 -20.52 -3.65
N THR A 117 -0.19 -21.22 -4.78
CA THR A 117 0.57 -22.48 -4.87
C THR A 117 2.07 -22.25 -5.08
N SER A 118 2.50 -21.00 -5.26
CA SER A 118 3.90 -20.62 -5.49
C SER A 118 4.38 -19.52 -4.53
N GLU A 119 5.71 -19.38 -4.41
CA GLU A 119 6.35 -18.28 -3.68
C GLU A 119 6.72 -17.09 -4.59
N GLY A 120 6.40 -17.15 -5.88
CA GLY A 120 6.86 -16.19 -6.89
C GLY A 120 6.47 -14.74 -6.59
N ALA A 121 5.26 -14.54 -6.07
CA ALA A 121 4.76 -13.23 -5.67
C ALA A 121 5.54 -12.58 -4.51
N ARG A 122 6.24 -13.37 -3.69
CA ARG A 122 6.90 -12.84 -2.48
C ARG A 122 8.03 -11.89 -2.81
N GLU A 123 8.91 -12.28 -3.72
CA GLU A 123 10.04 -11.44 -4.14
C GLU A 123 9.56 -10.19 -4.90
N PHE A 124 8.53 -10.36 -5.74
CA PHE A 124 7.90 -9.25 -6.44
C PHE A 124 7.32 -8.21 -5.47
N CYS A 125 6.53 -8.64 -4.49
CA CYS A 125 5.98 -7.75 -3.46
C CYS A 125 7.09 -7.11 -2.61
N HIS A 126 8.15 -7.85 -2.27
CA HIS A 126 9.29 -7.30 -1.53
C HIS A 126 9.91 -6.09 -2.24
N GLN A 127 10.22 -6.23 -3.53
CA GLN A 127 10.85 -5.16 -4.31
C GLN A 127 9.97 -3.92 -4.42
N ILE A 128 8.66 -4.11 -4.67
CA ILE A 128 7.69 -3.01 -4.74
C ILE A 128 7.59 -2.30 -3.39
N TYR A 129 7.46 -3.04 -2.29
CA TYR A 129 7.34 -2.44 -0.96
C TYR A 129 8.58 -1.69 -0.51
N VAL A 130 9.77 -2.21 -0.80
CA VAL A 130 11.03 -1.47 -0.55
C VAL A 130 11.04 -0.16 -1.35
N ALA A 131 10.69 -0.19 -2.64
CA ALA A 131 10.69 1.00 -3.47
C ALA A 131 9.67 2.05 -3.01
N LEU A 132 8.44 1.63 -2.68
CA LEU A 132 7.40 2.51 -2.17
C LEU A 132 7.78 3.10 -0.81
N LEU A 133 8.28 2.29 0.13
CA LEU A 133 8.68 2.81 1.44
C LEU A 133 9.85 3.80 1.31
N ASN A 134 10.84 3.53 0.46
CA ASN A 134 11.92 4.49 0.21
C ASN A 134 11.39 5.82 -0.37
N ALA A 135 10.45 5.75 -1.31
CA ALA A 135 9.79 6.95 -1.85
C ALA A 135 9.11 7.78 -0.76
N LEU A 136 8.42 7.12 0.18
CA LEU A 136 7.78 7.78 1.30
C LEU A 136 8.80 8.44 2.25
N ALA A 137 9.94 7.79 2.51
CA ALA A 137 10.99 8.35 3.35
C ALA A 137 11.61 9.63 2.77
N GLU A 138 11.67 9.74 1.44
CA GLU A 138 12.22 10.91 0.72
C GLU A 138 11.31 12.15 0.79
N GLN A 139 10.04 12.00 1.19
CA GLN A 139 9.08 13.11 1.35
C GLN A 139 9.25 13.89 2.67
N ALA A 140 10.05 13.36 3.61
CA ALA A 140 10.13 13.82 4.99
C ALA A 140 10.85 15.17 5.14
#